data_AF-A0A7W1S754-F1
#
_entry.id   AF-A0A7W1S754-F1
#
_cell.length_a   1.000
_cell.length_b   1.000
_cell.length_c   1.000
_cell.angle_alpha   90.00
_cell.angle_beta   90.00
_cell.angle_gamma   90.00
#
_symmetry.space_group_name_H-M   'P 1'
#
loop_
_entity.id
_entity.type
_entity.pdbx_description
1 polymer ?
#
loop_
_entity_poly.entity_id
_entity_poly.type
_entity_poly.pdbx_seq_one_letter_code
_entity_poly.pdbx_strand_id
1 'polypeptide(L)'
;MLDRSSIIELMALAEKSVVCSEAVDLLDRCLAERSSSLLEAFMQRHMLANPASIDVLQDLAESVHQHMIALQQSLFDIRAEMLKSLDDHYHIDLTPLVPLELIEDYNALELDEALAFITSRYPHLVDSDLVIICHTMHNAVSRAGQITQSLLLVRQILDYIFDWSEALGVFVVKAYWHWQNGNPQVHPTLFH
;
A
#
# COMPACT_ATOMS: atom_id res chain seq x y z
N MET A 1 -32.64 -28.59 -1.94
CA MET A 1 -32.27 -28.21 -3.32
C MET A 1 -31.91 -26.75 -3.29
N LEU A 2 -30.67 -26.39 -3.58
CA LEU A 2 -30.29 -25.00 -3.81
C LEU A 2 -30.98 -24.53 -5.10
N ASP A 3 -31.58 -23.35 -5.06
CA ASP A 3 -32.17 -22.73 -6.25
C ASP A 3 -31.06 -22.39 -7.26
N ARG A 4 -31.38 -22.41 -8.55
CA ARG A 4 -30.43 -22.11 -9.63
C ARG A 4 -29.84 -20.70 -9.48
N SER A 5 -30.62 -19.76 -8.91
CA SER A 5 -30.15 -18.42 -8.54
C SER A 5 -29.03 -18.48 -7.49
N SER A 6 -29.22 -19.26 -6.43
CA SER A 6 -28.24 -19.38 -5.34
C SER A 6 -26.93 -20.04 -5.79
N ILE A 7 -26.98 -20.93 -6.79
CA ILE A 7 -25.77 -21.54 -7.38
C ILE A 7 -24.98 -20.51 -8.19
N ILE A 8 -25.68 -19.65 -8.94
CA ILE A 8 -25.04 -18.59 -9.74
C ILE A 8 -24.40 -17.54 -8.83
N GLU A 9 -25.10 -17.10 -7.78
CA GLU A 9 -24.55 -16.19 -6.76
C GLU A 9 -23.30 -16.78 -6.08
N LEU A 10 -23.33 -18.07 -5.73
CA LEU A 10 -22.19 -18.74 -5.11
C LEU A 10 -21.00 -18.84 -6.07
N MET A 11 -21.25 -19.09 -7.36
CA MET A 11 -20.21 -19.12 -8.39
C MET A 11 -19.61 -17.72 -8.63
N ALA A 12 -20.44 -16.69 -8.72
CA ALA A 12 -19.98 -15.30 -8.84
C ALA A 12 -19.16 -14.85 -7.64
N LEU A 13 -19.55 -15.25 -6.42
CA LEU A 13 -18.79 -15.01 -5.20
C LEU A 13 -17.43 -15.72 -5.22
N ALA A 14 -17.40 -16.98 -5.66
CA ALA A 14 -16.16 -17.75 -5.77
C ALA A 14 -15.21 -17.15 -6.82
N GLU A 15 -15.74 -16.75 -7.98
CA GLU A 15 -14.96 -16.06 -9.02
C GLU A 15 -14.41 -14.72 -8.50
N LYS A 16 -15.21 -13.93 -7.78
CA LYS A 16 -14.77 -12.71 -7.12
C LYS A 16 -13.59 -12.97 -6.17
N SER A 17 -13.71 -14.00 -5.32
CA SER A 17 -12.66 -14.36 -4.37
C SER A 17 -11.36 -14.80 -5.05
N VAL A 18 -11.44 -15.56 -6.15
CA VAL A 18 -10.26 -15.99 -6.92
C VAL A 18 -9.55 -14.78 -7.53
N VAL A 19 -10.30 -13.86 -8.13
CA VAL A 19 -9.74 -12.64 -8.75
C VAL A 19 -9.08 -11.74 -7.70
N CYS A 20 -9.70 -11.57 -6.52
CA CYS A 20 -9.10 -10.80 -5.44
C CYS A 20 -7.81 -11.45 -4.91
N SER A 21 -7.79 -12.78 -4.76
CA SER A 21 -6.59 -13.52 -4.35
C SER A 21 -5.44 -13.35 -5.35
N GLU A 22 -5.71 -13.49 -6.65
CA GLU A 22 -4.69 -13.29 -7.69
C GLU A 22 -4.18 -11.85 -7.71
N ALA A 23 -5.06 -10.87 -7.51
CA ALA A 23 -4.68 -9.47 -7.46
C ALA A 23 -3.77 -9.14 -6.26
N VAL A 24 -4.01 -9.76 -5.10
CA VAL A 24 -3.14 -9.65 -3.92
C VAL A 24 -1.78 -10.30 -4.17
N ASP A 25 -1.74 -11.49 -4.79
CA ASP A 25 -0.47 -12.13 -5.16
C ASP A 25 0.34 -11.26 -6.15
N LEU A 26 -0.35 -10.60 -7.09
CA LEU A 26 0.26 -9.66 -8.02
C LEU A 26 0.74 -8.38 -7.32
N LEU A 27 0.04 -7.89 -6.31
CA LEU A 27 0.49 -6.76 -5.49
C LEU A 27 1.82 -7.09 -4.81
N ASP A 28 1.92 -8.26 -4.16
CA ASP A 28 3.15 -8.68 -3.50
C ASP A 28 4.34 -8.77 -4.48
N ARG A 29 4.07 -9.25 -5.70
CA ARG A 29 5.07 -9.25 -6.77
C ARG A 29 5.42 -7.85 -7.24
N CYS A 30 4.45 -6.95 -7.37
CA CYS A 30 4.68 -5.56 -7.73
C CYS A 30 5.58 -4.86 -6.70
N LEU A 31 5.38 -5.14 -5.41
CA LEU A 31 6.21 -4.64 -4.31
C LEU A 31 7.63 -5.20 -4.39
N ALA A 32 7.78 -6.50 -4.66
CA ALA A 32 9.09 -7.14 -4.82
C ALA A 32 9.87 -6.61 -6.04
N GLU A 33 9.18 -6.43 -7.17
CA GLU A 33 9.75 -5.97 -8.43
C GLU A 33 9.82 -4.44 -8.56
N ARG A 34 9.25 -3.69 -7.60
CA ARG A 34 9.12 -2.22 -7.59
C ARG A 34 8.45 -1.68 -8.86
N SER A 35 7.43 -2.38 -9.34
CA SER A 35 6.71 -2.04 -10.57
C SER A 35 5.24 -2.37 -10.43
N SER A 36 4.36 -1.43 -10.78
CA SER A 36 2.90 -1.63 -10.81
C SER A 36 2.40 -2.35 -12.07
N SER A 37 3.27 -2.54 -13.07
CA SER A 37 2.90 -2.96 -14.43
C SER A 37 2.12 -4.28 -14.50
N LEU A 38 2.45 -5.24 -13.64
CA LEU A 38 1.77 -6.54 -13.60
C LEU A 38 0.31 -6.39 -13.16
N LEU A 39 0.07 -5.62 -12.10
CA LEU A 39 -1.26 -5.39 -11.58
C LEU A 39 -2.09 -4.49 -12.51
N GLU A 40 -1.47 -3.47 -13.11
CA GLU A 40 -2.11 -2.61 -14.10
C GLU A 40 -2.60 -3.40 -15.32
N ALA A 41 -1.75 -4.28 -15.85
CA ALA A 41 -2.09 -5.13 -17.00
C ALA A 41 -3.17 -6.17 -16.65
N PHE A 42 -3.12 -6.73 -15.44
CA PHE A 42 -4.16 -7.61 -14.92
C PHE A 42 -5.51 -6.89 -14.85
N MET A 43 -5.55 -5.70 -14.24
CA MET A 43 -6.76 -4.90 -14.13
C MET A 43 -7.31 -4.53 -15.51
N GLN A 44 -6.48 -4.05 -16.44
CA GLN A 44 -6.93 -3.72 -17.80
C GLN A 44 -7.61 -4.91 -18.47
N ARG A 45 -7.00 -6.10 -18.38
CA ARG A 45 -7.56 -7.32 -18.97
C ARG A 45 -8.90 -7.69 -18.32
N HIS A 46 -8.99 -7.63 -16.99
CA HIS A 46 -10.21 -7.96 -16.26
C HIS A 46 -11.34 -6.96 -16.52
N MET A 47 -11.05 -5.65 -16.51
CA MET A 47 -12.05 -4.60 -16.72
C MET A 47 -12.59 -4.61 -18.15
N LEU A 48 -11.77 -4.93 -19.15
CA LEU A 48 -12.23 -5.07 -20.54
C LEU A 48 -13.08 -6.34 -20.76
N ALA A 49 -12.78 -7.41 -20.03
CA ALA A 49 -13.50 -8.68 -20.17
C ALA A 49 -14.83 -8.70 -19.42
N ASN A 50 -14.93 -8.04 -18.26
CA ASN A 50 -16.13 -8.02 -17.45
C ASN A 50 -16.35 -6.66 -16.75
N PRO A 51 -17.25 -5.80 -17.26
CA PRO A 51 -17.51 -4.47 -16.70
C PRO A 51 -18.37 -4.46 -15.43
N ALA A 52 -18.88 -5.62 -14.97
CA ALA A 52 -19.64 -5.75 -13.71
C ALA A 52 -18.73 -5.84 -12.46
N SER A 53 -17.49 -5.37 -12.56
CA SER A 53 -16.38 -5.63 -11.64
C SER A 53 -16.16 -4.54 -10.58
N ILE A 54 -17.09 -3.61 -10.38
CA ILE A 54 -16.94 -2.53 -9.38
C ILE A 54 -16.72 -3.11 -7.98
N ASP A 55 -17.48 -4.16 -7.62
CA ASP A 55 -17.33 -4.83 -6.31
C ASP A 55 -15.96 -5.50 -6.16
N VAL A 56 -15.34 -5.96 -7.26
CA VAL A 56 -13.99 -6.55 -7.26
C VAL A 56 -12.94 -5.44 -7.05
N LEU A 57 -13.11 -4.29 -7.70
CA LEU A 57 -12.22 -3.15 -7.52
C LEU A 57 -12.29 -2.62 -6.09
N GLN A 58 -13.47 -2.63 -5.47
CA GLN A 58 -13.64 -2.20 -4.09
C GLN A 58 -12.93 -3.14 -3.10
N ASP A 59 -13.12 -4.46 -3.24
CA ASP A 59 -12.42 -5.45 -2.40
C ASP A 59 -10.89 -5.40 -2.59
N LEU A 60 -10.44 -5.17 -3.83
CA LEU A 60 -9.03 -4.97 -4.13
C LEU A 60 -8.49 -3.68 -3.49
N ALA A 61 -9.22 -2.57 -3.60
CA ALA A 61 -8.85 -1.31 -2.97
C ALA A 61 -8.74 -1.46 -1.44
N GLU A 62 -9.67 -2.19 -0.82
CA GLU A 62 -9.61 -2.49 0.62
C GLU A 62 -8.36 -3.30 0.97
N SER A 63 -8.06 -4.35 0.18
CA SER A 63 -6.88 -5.20 0.41
C SER A 63 -5.58 -4.41 0.27
N VAL A 64 -5.47 -3.58 -0.78
CA VAL A 64 -4.31 -2.71 -1.00
C VAL A 64 -4.18 -1.66 0.11
N HIS A 65 -5.30 -1.10 0.57
CA HIS A 65 -5.32 -0.14 1.67
C HIS A 65 -4.87 -0.78 2.99
N GLN A 66 -5.30 -2.02 3.29
CA GLN A 66 -4.81 -2.78 4.45
C GLN A 66 -3.30 -3.00 4.37
N HIS A 67 -2.77 -3.30 3.18
CA HIS A 67 -1.33 -3.44 2.96
C HIS A 67 -0.59 -2.11 3.22
N MET A 68 -1.16 -0.98 2.79
CA MET A 68 -0.62 0.35 3.09
C MET A 68 -0.54 0.60 4.61
N ILE A 69 -1.60 0.27 5.36
CA ILE A 69 -1.62 0.40 6.82
C ILE A 69 -0.53 -0.46 7.46
N ALA A 70 -0.34 -1.70 6.99
CA ALA A 70 0.71 -2.59 7.51
C ALA A 70 2.13 -2.04 7.27
N LEU A 71 2.36 -1.42 6.09
CA LEU A 71 3.62 -0.74 5.79
C LEU A 71 3.83 0.49 6.68
N GLN A 72 2.79 1.30 6.90
CA GLN A 72 2.86 2.43 7.83
C GLN A 72 3.18 1.97 9.27
N GLN A 73 2.54 0.89 9.74
CA GLN A 73 2.85 0.29 11.03
C GLN A 73 4.32 -0.13 11.12
N SER A 74 4.85 -0.73 10.05
CA SER A 74 6.24 -1.16 9.99
C SER A 74 7.23 0.02 10.09
N LEU A 75 6.88 1.22 9.61
CA LEU A 75 7.68 2.44 9.85
C LEU A 75 7.73 2.81 11.33
N PHE A 76 6.58 2.76 12.02
CA PHE A 76 6.50 3.01 13.46
C PHE A 76 7.34 2.01 14.25
N ASP A 77 7.30 0.74 13.85
CA ASP A 77 8.05 -0.33 14.51
C ASP A 77 9.57 -0.15 14.33
N ILE A 78 10.04 0.23 13.14
CA ILE A 78 11.47 0.54 12.89
C ILE A 78 11.95 1.69 13.77
N ARG A 79 11.17 2.77 13.86
CA ARG A 79 11.47 3.91 14.73
C ARG A 79 11.57 3.46 16.18
N ALA A 80 10.58 2.72 16.67
CA ALA A 80 10.52 2.26 18.04
C ALA A 80 11.70 1.32 18.37
N GLU A 81 12.03 0.40 17.47
CA GLU A 81 13.17 -0.52 17.58
C GLU A 81 14.50 0.25 17.67
N MET A 82 14.70 1.23 16.78
CA MET A 82 15.91 2.06 16.78
C MET A 82 16.05 2.86 18.08
N LEU A 83 15.00 3.58 18.49
CA LEU A 83 15.03 4.39 19.71
C LEU A 83 15.28 3.54 20.94
N LYS A 84 14.58 2.40 21.04
CA LYS A 84 14.75 1.45 22.15
C LYS A 84 16.16 0.88 22.17
N SER A 85 16.71 0.49 21.02
CA SER A 85 18.08 -0.04 20.94
C SER A 85 19.11 0.98 21.43
N LEU A 86 18.96 2.25 21.07
CA LEU A 86 19.86 3.32 21.49
C LEU A 86 19.71 3.69 22.97
N ASP A 87 18.48 3.67 23.51
CA ASP A 87 18.24 3.92 24.93
C ASP A 87 18.74 2.77 25.82
N ASP A 88 18.45 1.52 25.45
CA ASP A 88 18.81 0.33 26.24
C ASP A 88 20.34 0.14 26.34
N HIS A 89 21.10 0.45 25.29
CA HIS A 89 22.54 0.19 25.23
C HIS A 89 23.40 1.41 25.53
N TYR A 90 22.92 2.62 25.22
CA TYR A 90 23.71 3.85 25.28
C TYR A 90 23.03 4.99 26.05
N HIS A 91 21.78 4.82 26.53
CA HIS A 91 20.98 5.85 27.18
C HIS A 91 20.85 7.13 26.34
N ILE A 92 20.76 6.96 25.02
CA ILE A 92 20.60 8.05 24.05
C ILE A 92 19.12 8.20 23.70
N ASP A 93 18.61 9.42 23.83
CA ASP A 93 17.27 9.78 23.38
C ASP A 93 17.37 10.59 22.08
N LEU A 94 16.96 9.96 20.97
CA LEU A 94 16.86 10.60 19.65
C LEU A 94 15.43 11.03 19.29
N THR A 95 14.47 10.92 20.20
CA THR A 95 13.08 11.34 19.97
C THR A 95 12.97 12.75 19.36
N PRO A 96 13.78 13.76 19.75
CA PRO A 96 13.71 15.10 19.17
C PRO A 96 14.12 15.18 17.69
N LEU A 97 15.00 14.28 17.23
CA LEU A 97 15.47 14.26 15.85
C LEU A 97 14.55 13.49 14.92
N VAL A 98 13.76 12.57 15.49
CA VAL A 98 12.85 11.73 14.71
C VAL A 98 11.45 11.77 15.34
N PRO A 99 10.76 12.92 15.21
CA PRO A 99 9.42 13.10 15.72
C PRO A 99 8.43 12.16 14.99
N LEU A 100 7.36 11.79 15.67
CA LEU A 100 6.38 10.83 15.16
C LEU A 100 5.62 11.39 13.95
N GLU A 101 5.43 12.70 13.93
CA GLU A 101 4.68 13.43 12.90
C GLU A 101 5.40 13.45 11.55
N LEU A 102 6.72 13.26 11.54
CA LEU A 102 7.56 13.26 10.33
C LEU A 102 7.99 11.84 9.93
N ILE A 103 7.24 10.82 10.33
CA ILE A 103 7.67 9.44 10.11
C ILE A 103 7.73 9.04 8.63
N GLU A 104 6.91 9.67 7.78
CA GLU A 104 6.95 9.46 6.32
C GLU A 104 8.24 10.06 5.71
N ASP A 105 8.87 11.03 6.39
CA ASP A 105 10.11 11.70 6.01
C ASP A 105 11.34 11.11 6.69
N TYR A 106 11.27 9.89 7.24
CA TYR A 106 12.41 9.24 7.92
C TYR A 106 13.68 9.16 7.06
N ASN A 107 13.51 9.13 5.73
CA ASN A 107 14.61 9.15 4.77
C ASN A 107 15.33 10.49 4.67
N ALA A 108 14.68 11.57 5.12
CA ALA A 108 15.25 12.90 5.15
C ALA A 108 16.09 13.13 6.41
N LEU A 109 16.16 12.17 7.35
CA LEU A 109 17.07 12.24 8.48
C LEU A 109 18.52 12.23 7.97
N GLU A 110 19.17 13.38 8.01
CA GLU A 110 20.59 13.49 7.68
C GLU A 110 21.43 12.84 8.79
N LEU A 111 22.02 11.70 8.47
CA LEU A 111 22.83 10.92 9.42
C LEU A 111 24.00 11.76 9.99
N ASP A 112 24.58 12.64 9.18
CA ASP A 112 25.69 13.51 9.60
C ASP A 112 25.24 14.52 10.67
N GLU A 113 24.06 15.14 10.50
CA GLU A 113 23.48 16.05 11.50
C GLU A 113 23.11 15.31 12.79
N ALA A 114 22.58 14.10 12.66
CA ALA A 114 22.24 13.29 13.81
C ALA A 114 23.48 12.83 14.59
N LEU A 115 24.57 12.47 13.91
CA LEU A 115 25.85 12.16 14.55
C LEU A 115 26.47 13.40 15.22
N ALA A 116 26.37 14.57 14.60
CA ALA A 116 26.80 15.82 15.22
C ALA A 116 26.01 16.13 16.51
N PHE A 117 24.69 15.89 16.49
CA PHE A 117 23.85 16.00 17.69
C PHE A 117 24.29 15.02 18.78
N ILE A 118 24.53 13.76 18.44
CA ILE A 118 24.93 12.71 19.40
C ILE A 118 26.28 13.04 20.02
N THR A 119 27.27 13.36 19.21
CA THR A 119 28.63 13.69 19.69
C THR A 119 28.65 14.94 20.58
N SER A 120 27.80 15.94 20.29
CA SER A 120 27.71 17.15 21.13
C SER A 120 26.99 16.92 22.47
N ARG A 121 25.98 16.05 22.51
CA ARG A 121 25.11 15.84 23.68
C ARG A 121 25.59 14.69 24.58
N TYR A 122 26.30 13.72 24.02
CA TYR A 122 26.78 12.51 24.69
C TYR A 122 28.31 12.38 24.57
N PRO A 123 29.09 13.31 25.17
CA PRO A 123 30.55 13.34 25.02
C PRO A 123 31.29 12.19 25.72
N HIS A 124 30.56 11.32 26.44
CA HIS A 124 31.12 10.17 27.14
C HIS A 124 31.21 8.91 26.26
N LEU A 125 30.60 8.94 25.07
CA LEU A 125 30.66 7.83 24.12
C LEU A 125 32.08 7.71 23.56
N VAL A 126 32.56 6.47 23.46
CA VAL A 126 33.83 6.19 22.79
C VAL A 126 33.63 5.99 21.29
N ASP A 127 34.70 6.14 20.49
CA ASP A 127 34.64 6.02 19.03
C ASP A 127 34.00 4.70 18.57
N SER A 128 34.20 3.61 19.30
CA SER A 128 33.57 2.31 18.98
C SER A 128 32.05 2.34 19.14
N ASP A 129 31.52 3.08 20.12
CA ASP A 129 30.08 3.22 20.33
C ASP A 129 29.48 4.03 19.19
N LEU A 130 30.15 5.11 18.79
CA LEU A 130 29.72 5.97 17.69
C LEU A 130 29.62 5.21 16.36
N VAL A 131 30.55 4.27 16.10
CA VAL A 131 30.48 3.39 14.92
C VAL A 131 29.24 2.50 14.96
N ILE A 132 28.93 1.89 16.11
CA ILE A 132 27.76 1.02 16.26
C ILE A 132 26.47 1.82 16.13
N ILE A 133 26.39 2.98 16.79
CA ILE A 133 25.25 3.90 16.71
C ILE A 133 25.02 4.34 15.26
N CYS A 134 26.07 4.76 14.56
CA CYS A 134 25.99 5.12 13.15
C CYS A 134 25.44 3.97 12.29
N HIS A 135 25.92 2.75 12.51
CA HIS A 135 25.43 1.57 11.80
C HIS A 135 23.96 1.27 12.10
N THR A 136 23.54 1.34 13.38
CA THR A 136 22.16 1.16 13.80
C THR A 136 21.23 2.18 13.14
N MET A 137 21.61 3.46 13.15
CA MET A 137 20.84 4.53 12.52
C MET A 137 20.77 4.36 11.00
N HIS A 138 21.90 4.09 10.35
CA HIS A 138 21.95 3.86 8.91
C HIS A 138 21.05 2.69 8.49
N ASN A 139 21.06 1.58 9.24
CA ASN A 139 20.20 0.44 8.97
C ASN A 139 18.71 0.79 9.15
N ALA A 140 18.36 1.54 10.19
CA ALA A 140 16.99 1.98 10.41
C ALA A 140 16.50 2.90 9.29
N VAL A 141 17.28 3.92 8.93
CA VAL A 141 16.98 4.85 7.82
C VAL A 141 16.87 4.11 6.49
N SER A 142 17.80 3.19 6.20
CA SER A 142 17.75 2.40 4.97
C SER A 142 16.50 1.51 4.89
N ARG A 143 16.09 0.86 6.00
CA ARG A 143 14.87 0.05 6.06
C ARG A 143 13.62 0.92 5.90
N ALA A 144 13.57 2.06 6.59
CA ALA A 144 12.50 3.03 6.44
C ALA A 144 12.38 3.47 4.97
N GLY A 145 13.49 3.68 4.28
CA GLY A 145 13.49 4.09 2.88
C GLY A 145 12.95 3.07 1.90
N GLN A 146 13.18 1.79 2.17
CA GLN A 146 12.55 0.72 1.39
C GLN A 146 11.03 0.73 1.61
N ILE A 147 10.57 0.91 2.83
CA ILE A 147 9.14 0.95 3.15
C ILE A 147 8.48 2.19 2.55
N THR A 148 9.10 3.37 2.62
CA THR A 148 8.57 4.58 1.97
C THR A 148 8.43 4.39 0.46
N GLN A 149 9.39 3.74 -0.19
CA GLN A 149 9.27 3.41 -1.62
C GLN A 149 8.10 2.46 -1.90
N SER A 150 7.92 1.43 -1.07
CA SER A 150 6.76 0.54 -1.16
C SER A 150 5.45 1.29 -0.95
N LEU A 151 5.37 2.20 0.03
CA LEU A 151 4.19 3.03 0.29
C LEU A 151 3.82 3.90 -0.92
N LEU A 152 4.81 4.50 -1.59
CA LEU A 152 4.57 5.27 -2.81
C LEU A 152 3.98 4.40 -3.92
N LEU A 153 4.50 3.19 -4.10
CA LEU A 153 3.98 2.25 -5.10
C LEU A 153 2.55 1.79 -4.76
N VAL A 154 2.28 1.48 -3.50
CA VAL A 154 0.93 1.12 -3.04
C VAL A 154 -0.07 2.26 -3.24
N ARG A 155 0.34 3.52 -2.97
CA ARG A 155 -0.50 4.70 -3.25
C ARG A 155 -0.81 4.83 -4.74
N GLN A 156 0.18 4.67 -5.62
CA GLN A 156 -0.03 4.69 -7.07
C GLN A 156 -1.01 3.61 -7.53
N ILE A 157 -0.92 2.41 -6.97
CA ILE A 157 -1.85 1.31 -7.25
C ILE A 157 -3.27 1.65 -6.78
N LEU A 158 -3.42 2.22 -5.58
CA LEU A 158 -4.72 2.66 -5.07
C LEU A 158 -5.35 3.71 -5.97
N ASP A 159 -4.59 4.74 -6.35
CA ASP A 159 -5.04 5.80 -7.25
C ASP A 159 -5.51 5.20 -8.58
N TYR A 160 -4.75 4.25 -9.14
CA TYR A 160 -5.12 3.54 -10.36
C TYR A 160 -6.42 2.73 -10.21
N ILE A 161 -6.64 2.07 -9.07
CA ILE A 161 -7.90 1.37 -8.77
C ILE A 161 -9.08 2.33 -8.69
N PHE A 162 -8.89 3.50 -8.07
CA PHE A 162 -9.93 4.53 -7.99
C PHE A 162 -10.26 5.12 -9.36
N ASP A 163 -9.26 5.38 -10.20
CA ASP A 163 -9.46 5.86 -11.58
C ASP A 163 -10.32 4.89 -12.40
N TRP A 164 -10.04 3.58 -12.30
CA TRP A 164 -10.86 2.55 -12.95
C TRP A 164 -12.29 2.48 -12.39
N SER A 165 -12.43 2.60 -11.08
CA SER A 165 -13.73 2.59 -10.41
C SER A 165 -14.59 3.77 -10.86
N GLU A 166 -14.01 4.96 -10.97
CA GLU A 166 -14.69 6.15 -11.49
C GLU A 166 -15.06 6.00 -12.96
N ALA A 167 -14.12 5.54 -13.80
CA ALA A 167 -14.35 5.33 -15.23
C ALA A 167 -15.50 4.35 -15.49
N LEU A 168 -15.55 3.23 -14.76
CA LEU A 168 -16.66 2.27 -14.83
C LEU A 168 -17.96 2.87 -14.32
N GLY A 169 -17.94 3.63 -13.22
CA GLY A 169 -19.11 4.34 -12.71
C GLY A 169 -19.75 5.25 -13.76
N VAL A 170 -18.95 6.03 -14.50
CA VAL A 170 -19.44 6.87 -15.61
C VAL A 170 -20.04 6.03 -16.74
N PHE A 171 -19.41 4.90 -17.08
CA PHE A 171 -19.93 4.00 -18.12
C PHE A 171 -21.31 3.43 -17.75
N VAL A 172 -21.46 2.95 -16.50
CA VAL A 172 -22.72 2.42 -15.96
C VAL A 172 -23.82 3.47 -16.00
N VAL A 173 -23.55 4.70 -15.52
CA VAL A 173 -24.54 5.79 -15.53
C VAL A 173 -24.96 6.14 -16.94
N LYS A 174 -24.02 6.23 -17.89
CA LYS A 174 -24.34 6.50 -19.31
C LYS A 174 -25.18 5.38 -19.93
N ALA A 175 -24.82 4.12 -19.70
CA ALA A 175 -25.59 2.98 -20.21
C ALA A 175 -27.03 2.98 -19.68
N TYR A 176 -27.20 3.27 -18.38
CA TYR A 176 -28.51 3.37 -17.75
C TYR A 176 -29.35 4.54 -18.33
N TRP A 177 -28.73 5.70 -18.56
CA TRP A 177 -29.41 6.85 -19.17
C TRP A 177 -29.82 6.58 -20.63
N HIS A 178 -28.97 5.90 -21.41
CA HIS A 178 -29.31 5.47 -22.77
C HIS A 178 -30.46 4.45 -22.80
N TRP A 179 -30.50 3.54 -21.82
CA TRP A 179 -31.60 2.59 -21.65
C TRP A 179 -32.92 3.30 -21.31
N GLN A 180 -32.91 4.23 -20.35
CA GLN A 180 -34.11 4.99 -19.97
C GLN A 180 -34.66 5.87 -21.11
N ASN A 181 -33.78 6.41 -21.96
CA ASN A 181 -34.16 7.28 -23.08
C ASN A 181 -34.54 6.51 -24.36
N GLY A 182 -34.72 5.18 -24.28
CA GLY A 182 -35.33 4.39 -25.36
C GLY A 182 -34.41 4.03 -26.53
N ASN A 183 -33.09 3.97 -26.32
CA ASN A 183 -32.15 3.51 -27.35
C ASN A 183 -31.64 2.09 -27.00
N PRO A 184 -32.28 1.00 -27.50
CA PRO A 184 -32.16 -0.35 -26.95
C PRO A 184 -30.87 -1.10 -27.35
N GLN A 185 -29.84 -0.43 -27.87
CA GLN A 185 -28.64 -1.12 -28.38
C GLN A 185 -27.61 -1.49 -27.31
N VAL A 186 -27.77 -1.05 -26.06
CA VAL A 186 -26.86 -1.42 -24.97
C VAL A 186 -27.71 -1.89 -23.80
N HIS A 187 -27.95 -3.20 -23.70
CA HIS A 187 -28.41 -3.78 -22.45
C HIS A 187 -27.29 -3.58 -21.43
N PRO A 188 -27.52 -2.86 -20.32
CA PRO A 188 -26.60 -2.92 -19.20
C PRO A 188 -26.80 -4.31 -18.59
N THR A 189 -25.92 -5.26 -18.90
CA THR A 189 -25.77 -6.49 -18.11
C THR A 189 -25.13 -6.09 -16.78
N LEU A 190 -25.94 -5.50 -15.92
CA LEU A 190 -25.69 -5.33 -14.50
C LEU A 190 -26.83 -6.09 -13.83
N PHE A 191 -26.49 -6.99 -12.92
CA PHE A 191 -27.37 -7.98 -12.26
C PHE A 191 -27.63 -9.26 -13.05
N HIS A 192 -26.73 -10.22 -12.85
CA HIS A 192 -27.08 -11.62 -12.70
C HIS A 192 -26.57 -12.11 -11.35
#